data_AF-A0A8T0KDV2-F1
#
_entry.id   AF-A0A8T0KDV2-F1
#
_cell.length_a   1.000
_cell.length_b   1.000
_cell.length_c   1.000
_cell.angle_alpha   90.00
_cell.angle_beta   90.00
_cell.angle_gamma   90.00
#
_symmetry.space_group_name_H-M   'P 1'
#
loop_
_entity.id
_entity.type
_entity.pdbx_description
1 polymer ?
#
loop_
_entity_poly.entity_id
_entity_poly.type
_entity_poly.pdbx_seq_one_letter_code
_entity_poly.pdbx_strand_id
1 'polypeptide(L)'
;MAHFQKWISTFWSFCISYINFINQNVNPRAGFVPLHRNSEYLTGRVFFSMAPAKVDSSKKGDPKAQALKTAKAVKSGPTFKKKAKKIRTSVTFHRPKTLKKDRNPKYPRISAPPRNKLDHYQILKFPLTTESAMKKIEDNNTLVFIVDLRADKKKIKDAVKKMYDIQAKKVNTLIRPDGTKKAYVRLTPDYDALDVANKIGII
;
A
#
# COMPACT_ATOMS: atom_id res chain seq x y z
N MET A 1 2.84 -38.19 -31.81
CA MET A 1 2.33 -37.93 -30.44
C MET A 1 3.18 -36.97 -29.59
N ALA A 2 4.36 -36.49 -30.03
CA ALA A 2 5.21 -35.57 -29.24
C ALA A 2 4.91 -34.06 -29.44
N HIS A 3 4.10 -33.69 -30.44
CA HIS A 3 3.81 -32.29 -30.76
C HIS A 3 2.64 -31.71 -29.93
N PHE A 4 1.76 -32.57 -29.42
CA PHE A 4 0.56 -32.15 -28.69
C PHE A 4 0.84 -31.83 -27.20
N GLN A 5 1.84 -32.48 -26.59
CA GLN A 5 2.25 -32.21 -25.21
C GLN A 5 3.01 -30.88 -25.05
N LYS A 6 3.76 -30.43 -26.07
CA LYS A 6 4.46 -29.13 -26.03
C LYS A 6 3.48 -27.97 -26.00
N TRP A 7 2.38 -28.06 -26.75
CA TRP A 7 1.36 -27.01 -26.84
C TRP A 7 0.59 -26.80 -25.53
N ILE A 8 0.29 -27.90 -24.80
CA ILE A 8 -0.37 -27.83 -23.49
C ILE A 8 0.55 -27.19 -22.44
N SER A 9 1.85 -27.50 -22.44
CA SER A 9 2.78 -26.91 -21.45
C SER A 9 3.01 -25.42 -21.68
N THR A 10 3.10 -24.97 -22.94
CA THR A 10 3.30 -23.56 -23.27
C THR A 10 2.04 -22.74 -23.02
N PHE A 11 0.85 -23.30 -23.24
CA PHE A 11 -0.42 -22.61 -22.96
C PHE A 11 -0.66 -22.48 -21.45
N TRP A 12 -0.28 -23.49 -20.66
CA TRP A 12 -0.39 -23.42 -19.20
C TRP A 12 0.61 -22.43 -18.57
N SER A 13 1.84 -22.35 -19.09
CA SER A 13 2.82 -21.33 -18.67
C SER A 13 2.41 -19.90 -19.05
N PHE A 14 1.79 -19.70 -20.21
CA PHE A 14 1.32 -18.37 -20.63
C PHE A 14 0.11 -17.90 -19.81
N CYS A 15 -0.79 -18.81 -19.44
CA CYS A 15 -1.96 -18.50 -18.62
C CYS A 15 -1.60 -18.18 -17.15
N ILE A 16 -0.60 -18.88 -16.57
CA ILE A 16 -0.09 -18.59 -15.23
C ILE A 16 0.67 -17.25 -15.19
N SER A 17 1.36 -16.88 -16.27
CA SER A 17 2.03 -15.57 -16.37
C SER A 17 1.03 -14.41 -16.53
N TYR A 18 -0.07 -14.62 -17.27
CA TYR A 18 -1.11 -13.61 -17.48
C TYR A 18 -1.93 -13.31 -16.21
N ILE A 19 -2.18 -14.31 -15.35
CA ILE A 19 -2.86 -14.12 -14.05
C ILE A 19 -1.98 -13.32 -13.05
N ASN A 20 -0.66 -13.46 -13.13
CA ASN A 20 0.27 -12.72 -12.27
C ASN A 20 0.51 -11.27 -12.76
N PHE A 21 0.29 -10.97 -14.04
CA PHE A 21 0.43 -9.62 -14.61
C PHE A 21 -0.74 -8.70 -14.25
N ILE A 22 -1.98 -9.22 -14.17
CA ILE A 22 -3.17 -8.43 -13.81
C ILE A 22 -3.15 -7.99 -12.33
N ASN A 23 -2.45 -8.71 -11.45
CA ASN A 23 -2.40 -8.40 -10.01
C ASN A 23 -1.29 -7.40 -9.59
N GLN A 24 -0.50 -6.85 -10.52
CA GLN A 24 0.58 -5.90 -10.17
C GLN A 24 0.20 -4.42 -10.24
N ASN A 25 -1.03 -4.05 -10.64
CA ASN A 25 -1.39 -2.64 -10.85
C ASN A 25 -2.47 -2.07 -9.91
N VAL A 26 -2.43 -2.43 -8.62
CA VAL A 26 -3.08 -1.62 -7.57
C VAL A 26 -2.19 -1.59 -6.33
N ASN A 27 -1.27 -0.62 -6.25
CA ASN A 27 -0.93 0.15 -5.04
C ASN A 27 0.37 0.97 -5.22
N PRO A 28 0.32 2.27 -5.54
CA PRO A 28 1.46 3.16 -5.41
C PRO A 28 1.50 3.71 -3.97
N ARG A 29 2.15 2.99 -3.05
CA ARG A 29 2.61 3.53 -1.75
C ARG A 29 3.61 2.59 -1.08
N ALA A 30 4.77 2.44 -1.71
CA ALA A 30 5.96 1.98 -1.02
C ALA A 30 6.57 3.17 -0.28
N GLY A 31 6.62 3.10 1.06
CA GLY A 31 7.14 4.16 1.91
C GLY A 31 7.53 3.63 3.28
N PHE A 32 8.79 3.19 3.36
CA PHE A 32 9.65 3.16 4.54
C PHE A 32 9.27 2.23 5.71
N VAL A 33 9.91 1.06 5.73
CA VAL A 33 10.03 0.19 6.92
C VAL A 33 11.42 0.42 7.52
N PRO A 34 11.56 0.71 8.83
CA PRO A 34 12.89 0.82 9.46
C PRO A 34 13.51 -0.57 9.62
N LEU A 35 14.74 -0.75 9.14
CA LEU A 35 15.58 -1.91 9.43
C LEU A 35 15.93 -1.91 10.93
N HIS A 36 15.43 -2.90 11.66
CA HIS A 36 15.90 -3.18 13.02
C HIS A 36 17.32 -3.75 12.93
N ARG A 37 18.30 -2.92 13.29
CA ARG A 37 19.70 -3.28 13.51
C ARG A 37 19.76 -4.27 14.68
N ASN A 38 20.08 -5.53 14.39
CA ASN A 38 20.67 -6.43 15.39
C ASN A 38 22.17 -6.42 15.13
N SER A 39 22.92 -5.73 15.99
CA SER A 39 24.38 -5.80 16.02
C SER A 39 24.81 -7.10 16.69
N GLU A 40 25.07 -8.13 15.88
CA GLU A 40 25.92 -9.24 16.30
C GLU A 40 27.36 -8.73 16.33
N TYR A 41 27.93 -8.67 17.53
CA TYR A 41 29.32 -8.30 17.72
C TYR A 41 30.23 -9.43 17.23
N LEU A 42 31.06 -9.06 16.27
CA LEU A 42 32.26 -9.70 15.77
C LEU A 42 33.10 -10.38 16.86
N THR A 43 33.38 -11.68 16.71
CA THR A 43 34.75 -12.19 16.80
C THR A 43 34.93 -13.26 15.72
N GLY A 44 35.96 -13.05 14.89
CA GLY A 44 36.09 -13.65 13.57
C GLY A 44 36.33 -15.15 13.54
N ARG A 45 35.85 -15.77 12.46
CA ARG A 45 36.53 -16.89 11.79
C ARG A 45 36.06 -16.97 10.35
N VAL A 46 36.97 -16.65 9.44
CA VAL A 46 36.83 -16.87 8.00
C VAL A 46 36.76 -18.39 7.80
N PHE A 47 35.60 -18.92 7.39
CA PHE A 47 35.49 -20.33 7.02
C PHE A 47 35.98 -20.49 5.58
N PHE A 48 37.29 -20.74 5.45
CA PHE A 48 37.87 -21.28 4.22
C PHE A 48 37.43 -22.75 4.12
N SER A 49 36.65 -23.10 3.10
CA SER A 49 36.28 -24.48 2.80
C SER A 49 37.48 -25.22 2.19
N MET A 50 38.32 -25.83 3.04
CA MET A 50 39.28 -26.85 2.59
C MET A 50 38.54 -28.19 2.41
N ALA A 51 38.78 -28.84 1.28
CA ALA A 51 38.30 -30.19 0.99
C ALA A 51 38.73 -31.18 2.09
N PRO A 52 37.92 -32.18 2.44
CA PRO A 52 38.30 -33.17 3.44
C PRO A 52 39.45 -34.03 2.91
N ALA A 53 40.61 -33.94 3.55
CA ALA A 53 41.65 -34.94 3.40
C ALA A 53 41.07 -36.31 3.76
N LYS A 54 41.28 -37.31 2.89
CA LYS A 54 40.97 -38.71 3.18
C LYS A 54 41.74 -39.11 4.44
N VAL A 55 41.03 -39.34 5.53
CA VAL A 55 41.58 -39.97 6.73
C VAL A 55 41.34 -41.46 6.59
N ASP A 56 42.44 -42.21 6.48
CA ASP A 56 42.44 -43.66 6.47
C ASP A 56 41.74 -44.22 7.71
N SER A 57 40.72 -45.02 7.49
CA SER A 57 39.97 -45.72 8.52
C SER A 57 40.81 -46.89 9.07
N SER A 58 41.74 -46.62 9.98
CA SER A 58 42.35 -47.67 10.84
C SER A 58 43.23 -47.13 11.98
N LYS A 59 42.67 -46.40 12.95
CA LYS A 59 43.29 -46.27 14.30
C LYS A 59 42.24 -46.37 15.39
N LYS A 60 42.20 -47.51 16.09
CA LYS A 60 41.48 -47.68 17.36
C LYS A 60 42.06 -46.67 18.36
N GLY A 61 41.24 -45.70 18.80
CA GLY A 61 41.63 -44.74 19.83
C GLY A 61 41.91 -45.45 21.15
N ASP A 62 42.84 -44.89 21.95
CA ASP A 62 43.29 -45.51 23.19
C ASP A 62 42.12 -45.88 24.12
N PRO A 63 42.01 -47.13 24.57
CA PRO A 63 40.88 -47.61 25.37
C PRO A 63 40.74 -46.86 26.70
N LYS A 64 41.86 -46.35 27.26
CA LYS A 64 41.84 -45.50 28.46
C LYS A 64 41.18 -44.14 28.21
N ALA A 65 41.41 -43.51 27.06
CA ALA A 65 40.79 -42.23 26.73
C ALA A 65 39.28 -42.39 26.46
N GLN A 66 38.89 -43.52 25.85
CA GLN A 66 37.50 -43.88 25.66
C GLN A 66 36.81 -44.16 27.01
N ALA A 67 37.45 -44.90 27.90
CA ALA A 67 36.95 -45.23 29.23
C ALA A 67 36.80 -44.00 30.14
N LEU A 68 37.74 -43.04 30.07
CA LEU A 68 37.63 -41.79 30.82
C LEU A 68 36.51 -40.88 30.27
N LYS A 69 36.27 -40.89 28.96
CA LYS A 69 35.15 -40.15 28.35
C LYS A 69 33.80 -40.77 28.71
N THR A 70 33.69 -42.10 28.67
CA THR A 70 32.47 -42.80 29.10
C THR A 70 32.24 -42.66 30.60
N ALA A 71 33.27 -42.75 31.45
CA ALA A 71 33.15 -42.52 32.89
C ALA A 71 32.69 -41.09 33.23
N LYS A 72 33.20 -40.08 32.51
CA LYS A 72 32.73 -38.69 32.63
C LYS A 72 31.27 -38.55 32.22
N ALA A 73 30.87 -39.18 31.12
CA ALA A 73 29.49 -39.17 30.63
C ALA A 73 28.51 -39.90 31.57
N VAL A 74 28.93 -40.97 32.23
CA VAL A 74 28.13 -41.72 33.22
C VAL A 74 28.02 -40.97 34.55
N LYS A 75 29.10 -40.32 35.02
CA LYS A 75 29.06 -39.47 36.23
C LYS A 75 28.18 -38.23 36.04
N SER A 76 28.18 -37.64 34.85
CA SER A 76 27.18 -36.63 34.47
C SER A 76 25.88 -37.32 34.07
N GLY A 77 25.23 -38.01 35.01
CA GLY A 77 24.02 -38.77 34.74
C GLY A 77 22.97 -37.96 33.94
N PRO A 78 22.14 -38.61 33.10
CA PRO A 78 21.17 -37.94 32.23
C PRO A 78 20.06 -37.17 32.97
N THR A 79 20.03 -37.27 34.30
CA THR A 79 18.88 -36.96 35.16
C THR A 79 18.80 -35.49 35.61
N PHE A 80 19.84 -34.67 35.43
CA PHE A 80 19.82 -33.26 35.81
C PHE A 80 19.89 -32.30 34.62
N LYS A 81 19.13 -32.56 33.55
CA LYS A 81 18.67 -31.44 32.74
C LYS A 81 17.70 -30.64 33.61
N LYS A 82 18.20 -29.65 34.36
CA LYS A 82 17.36 -28.70 35.09
C LYS A 82 16.31 -28.22 34.08
N LYS A 83 15.05 -28.65 34.24
CA LYS A 83 14.00 -28.22 33.32
C LYS A 83 13.97 -26.70 33.42
N ALA A 84 14.38 -26.03 32.34
CA ALA A 84 14.41 -24.58 32.28
C ALA A 84 12.97 -24.09 32.44
N LYS A 85 12.62 -23.65 33.65
CA LYS A 85 11.30 -23.09 33.93
C LYS A 85 11.26 -21.69 33.32
N LYS A 86 10.16 -21.36 32.65
CA LYS A 86 9.94 -19.99 32.17
C LYS A 86 9.73 -19.09 33.38
N ILE A 87 10.77 -18.35 33.78
CA ILE A 87 10.72 -17.41 34.90
C ILE A 87 9.76 -16.26 34.51
N ARG A 88 8.76 -15.99 35.35
CA ARG A 88 7.90 -14.82 35.23
C ARG A 88 8.34 -13.82 36.29
N THR A 89 8.68 -12.60 35.87
CA THR A 89 9.15 -11.53 36.76
C THR A 89 8.00 -10.71 37.35
N SER A 90 6.81 -10.73 36.73
CA SER A 90 5.59 -10.09 37.25
C SER A 90 4.69 -11.09 37.97
N VAL A 91 4.08 -10.64 39.07
CA VAL A 91 3.03 -11.41 39.77
C VAL A 91 1.73 -11.42 38.96
N THR A 92 1.48 -10.35 38.20
CA THR A 92 0.31 -10.22 37.31
C THR A 92 0.47 -11.06 36.05
N PHE A 93 -0.56 -11.85 35.74
CA PHE A 93 -0.64 -12.60 34.49
C PHE A 93 -1.18 -11.71 33.36
N HIS A 94 -0.35 -11.48 32.33
CA HIS A 94 -0.76 -10.74 31.13
C HIS A 94 -1.12 -11.71 30.01
N ARG A 95 -2.25 -11.44 29.33
CA ARG A 95 -2.64 -12.19 28.14
C ARG A 95 -1.52 -12.10 27.08
N PRO A 96 -0.97 -13.22 26.59
CA PRO A 96 0.02 -13.16 25.53
C PRO A 96 -0.61 -12.59 24.26
N LYS A 97 0.18 -11.86 23.48
CA LYS A 97 -0.26 -11.38 22.17
C LYS A 97 -0.50 -12.60 21.28
N THR A 98 -1.74 -12.75 20.84
CA THR A 98 -2.15 -13.83 19.93
C THR A 98 -2.17 -13.32 18.49
N LEU A 99 -1.94 -14.22 17.53
CA LEU A 99 -2.13 -13.91 16.11
C LEU A 99 -3.59 -13.52 15.87
N LYS A 100 -3.81 -12.33 15.29
CA LYS A 100 -5.11 -11.89 14.78
C LYS A 100 -5.06 -12.03 13.27
N LYS A 101 -5.90 -12.91 12.71
CA LYS A 101 -6.03 -13.07 11.26
C LYS A 101 -6.88 -11.93 10.69
N ASP A 102 -6.56 -11.50 9.48
CA ASP A 102 -7.38 -10.53 8.76
C ASP A 102 -8.72 -11.15 8.33
N ARG A 103 -9.70 -10.28 8.09
CA ARG A 103 -11.04 -10.71 7.68
C ARG A 103 -11.01 -11.21 6.25
N ASN A 104 -11.15 -12.52 6.06
CA ASN A 104 -11.39 -13.16 4.75
C ASN A 104 -12.78 -13.81 4.72
N PRO A 105 -13.84 -13.07 4.38
CA PRO A 105 -15.21 -13.60 4.38
C PRO A 105 -15.41 -14.60 3.22
N LYS A 106 -16.18 -15.67 3.46
CA LYS A 106 -16.46 -16.70 2.45
C LYS A 106 -17.31 -16.20 1.28
N TYR A 107 -18.13 -15.16 1.51
CA TYR A 107 -19.02 -14.56 0.53
C TYR A 107 -19.04 -13.04 0.72
N PRO A 108 -19.21 -12.26 -0.37
CA PRO A 108 -19.34 -10.81 -0.26
C PRO A 108 -20.65 -10.45 0.45
N ARG A 109 -20.64 -9.39 1.27
CA ARG A 109 -21.85 -8.92 1.98
C ARG A 109 -22.86 -8.26 1.06
N ILE A 110 -22.40 -7.72 -0.06
CA ILE A 110 -23.20 -7.04 -1.07
C ILE A 110 -22.81 -7.64 -2.42
N SER A 111 -23.78 -8.00 -3.24
CA SER A 111 -23.55 -8.61 -4.55
C SER A 111 -22.83 -7.67 -5.52
N ALA A 112 -23.21 -6.39 -5.54
CA ALA A 112 -22.61 -5.37 -6.40
C ALA A 112 -22.26 -4.09 -5.62
N PRO A 113 -21.13 -3.44 -5.91
CA PRO A 113 -20.78 -2.18 -5.27
C PRO A 113 -21.73 -1.06 -5.70
N PRO A 114 -22.09 -0.12 -4.79
CA PRO A 114 -22.96 0.99 -5.14
C PRO A 114 -22.25 1.96 -6.09
N ARG A 115 -23.00 2.51 -7.05
CA ARG A 115 -22.49 3.57 -7.93
C ARG A 115 -22.16 4.85 -7.16
N ASN A 116 -21.16 5.59 -7.62
CA ASN A 116 -20.90 6.92 -7.09
C ASN A 116 -22.06 7.85 -7.48
N LYS A 117 -22.69 8.48 -6.48
CA LYS A 117 -23.81 9.41 -6.67
C LYS A 117 -23.36 10.85 -6.94
N LEU A 118 -22.11 11.19 -6.61
CA LEU A 118 -21.53 12.51 -6.82
C LEU A 118 -20.54 12.45 -7.98
N ASP A 119 -21.08 12.60 -9.19
CA ASP A 119 -20.32 12.71 -10.43
C ASP A 119 -20.00 14.18 -10.76
N HIS A 120 -19.30 14.41 -11.87
CA HIS A 120 -18.82 15.74 -12.26
C HIS A 120 -19.97 16.69 -12.60
N TYR A 121 -21.04 16.17 -13.23
CA TYR A 121 -22.25 16.91 -13.57
C TYR A 121 -23.06 17.31 -12.34
N GLN A 122 -23.18 16.42 -11.34
CA GLN A 122 -23.89 16.76 -10.10
C GLN A 122 -23.08 17.74 -9.24
N ILE A 123 -21.75 17.70 -9.30
CA ILE A 123 -20.89 18.64 -8.59
C ILE A 123 -21.08 20.05 -9.16
N LEU A 124 -20.89 20.25 -10.47
CA LEU A 124 -20.99 21.56 -11.12
C LEU A 124 -22.40 21.76 -11.68
N LYS A 125 -23.26 22.49 -10.96
CA LYS A 125 -24.65 22.66 -11.35
C LYS A 125 -24.82 23.67 -12.48
N PHE A 126 -24.39 24.91 -12.25
CA PHE A 126 -24.45 25.98 -13.25
C PHE A 126 -23.46 27.10 -12.92
N PRO A 127 -22.96 27.82 -13.93
CA PRO A 127 -22.18 29.05 -13.73
C PRO A 127 -23.04 30.17 -13.15
N LEU A 128 -22.44 31.05 -12.35
CA LEU A 128 -23.14 32.21 -11.80
C LEU A 128 -22.94 33.42 -12.71
N THR A 129 -24.04 34.00 -13.20
CA THR A 129 -24.06 35.07 -14.21
C THR A 129 -24.34 36.46 -13.63
N THR A 130 -24.16 36.65 -12.32
CA THR A 130 -24.38 37.95 -11.67
C THR A 130 -23.30 38.96 -12.06
N GLU A 131 -23.60 40.26 -12.04
CA GLU A 131 -22.65 41.35 -12.33
C GLU A 131 -21.31 41.21 -11.58
N SER A 132 -21.39 40.92 -10.27
CA SER A 132 -20.20 40.70 -9.44
C SER A 132 -19.36 39.49 -9.87
N ALA A 133 -19.97 38.49 -10.51
CA ALA A 133 -19.30 37.32 -11.05
C ALA A 133 -18.70 37.62 -12.43
N MET A 134 -19.42 38.34 -13.29
CA MET A 134 -18.89 38.78 -14.59
C MET A 134 -17.62 39.62 -14.41
N LYS A 135 -17.64 40.58 -13.48
CA LYS A 135 -16.45 41.35 -13.11
C LYS A 135 -15.27 40.50 -12.65
N LYS A 136 -15.53 39.34 -12.02
CA LYS A 136 -14.48 38.42 -11.56
C LYS A 136 -13.88 37.57 -12.68
N ILE A 137 -14.60 37.39 -13.78
CA ILE A 137 -14.11 36.73 -14.99
C ILE A 137 -13.07 37.66 -15.64
N GLU A 138 -13.42 38.93 -15.82
CA GLU A 138 -12.57 39.96 -16.43
C GLU A 138 -11.33 40.29 -15.59
N ASP A 139 -11.51 40.76 -14.34
CA ASP A 139 -10.41 41.32 -13.56
C ASP A 139 -9.41 40.26 -13.06
N ASN A 140 -9.91 39.09 -12.68
CA ASN A 140 -9.17 38.16 -11.83
C ASN A 140 -8.91 36.79 -12.48
N ASN A 141 -9.36 36.57 -13.72
CA ASN A 141 -9.35 35.27 -14.40
C ASN A 141 -9.95 34.18 -13.48
N THR A 142 -11.18 34.43 -13.00
CA THR A 142 -11.90 33.51 -12.11
C THR A 142 -13.32 33.24 -12.57
N LEU A 143 -13.66 31.96 -12.71
CA LEU A 143 -15.01 31.50 -12.99
C LEU A 143 -15.77 31.25 -11.69
N VAL A 144 -17.05 31.59 -11.68
CA VAL A 144 -17.91 31.42 -10.50
C VAL A 144 -18.97 30.39 -10.80
N PHE A 145 -19.05 29.35 -9.97
CA PHE A 145 -20.03 28.26 -10.12
C PHE A 145 -20.94 28.13 -8.91
N ILE A 146 -22.16 27.68 -9.16
CA ILE A 146 -23.01 26.99 -8.20
C ILE A 146 -22.61 25.53 -8.16
N VAL A 147 -22.40 25.03 -6.94
CA VAL A 147 -21.89 23.69 -6.70
C VAL A 147 -22.75 23.00 -5.66
N ASP A 148 -22.73 21.66 -5.67
CA ASP A 148 -23.34 20.87 -4.60
C ASP A 148 -22.69 21.15 -3.22
N LEU A 149 -23.53 21.11 -2.18
CA LEU A 149 -23.13 21.32 -0.79
C LEU A 149 -22.09 20.29 -0.30
N ARG A 150 -22.12 19.07 -0.84
CA ARG A 150 -21.24 17.97 -0.42
C ARG A 150 -19.89 17.98 -1.16
N ALA A 151 -19.72 18.86 -2.15
CA ALA A 151 -18.53 18.89 -2.98
C ALA A 151 -17.35 19.57 -2.27
N ASP A 152 -16.21 18.89 -2.24
CA ASP A 152 -14.95 19.42 -1.72
C ASP A 152 -14.19 20.19 -2.79
N LYS A 153 -13.27 21.08 -2.38
CA LYS A 153 -12.44 21.88 -3.31
C LYS A 153 -11.66 21.02 -4.32
N LYS A 154 -11.19 19.84 -3.91
CA LYS A 154 -10.50 18.88 -4.80
C LYS A 154 -11.42 18.35 -5.88
N LYS A 155 -12.62 17.89 -5.49
CA LYS A 155 -13.64 17.39 -6.42
C LYS A 155 -14.08 18.45 -7.41
N ILE A 156 -14.22 19.72 -6.98
CA ILE A 156 -14.55 20.85 -7.85
C ILE A 156 -13.43 21.09 -8.88
N LYS A 157 -12.17 21.08 -8.45
CA LYS A 157 -11.01 21.22 -9.34
C LYS A 157 -11.00 20.10 -10.39
N ASP A 158 -11.23 18.86 -9.97
CA ASP A 158 -11.25 17.70 -10.87
C ASP A 158 -12.45 17.75 -11.83
N ALA A 159 -13.62 18.20 -11.38
CA ALA A 159 -14.80 18.35 -12.20
C ALA A 159 -14.62 19.44 -13.27
N VAL A 160 -14.09 20.61 -12.91
CA VAL A 160 -13.80 21.69 -13.87
C VAL A 160 -12.79 21.23 -14.91
N LYS A 161 -11.75 20.51 -14.48
CA LYS A 161 -10.73 19.96 -15.38
C LYS A 161 -11.31 18.96 -16.38
N LYS A 162 -12.23 18.10 -15.97
CA LYS A 162 -12.81 17.08 -16.86
C LYS A 162 -13.93 17.60 -17.76
N MET A 163 -14.70 18.58 -17.29
CA MET A 163 -15.86 19.10 -18.02
C MET A 163 -15.46 20.09 -19.11
N TYR A 164 -14.46 20.93 -18.82
CA TYR A 164 -14.12 22.06 -19.67
C TYR A 164 -12.64 22.04 -20.12
N ASP A 165 -11.87 21.03 -19.72
CA ASP A 165 -10.43 20.86 -20.00
C ASP A 165 -9.53 21.98 -19.44
N ILE A 166 -9.95 22.59 -18.33
CA ILE A 166 -9.27 23.76 -17.75
C ILE A 166 -8.50 23.38 -16.49
N GLN A 167 -7.32 23.97 -16.31
CA GLN A 167 -6.56 23.84 -15.06
C GLN A 167 -6.88 24.98 -14.09
N ALA A 168 -7.34 24.63 -12.89
CA ALA A 168 -7.56 25.61 -11.83
C ALA A 168 -6.31 25.75 -10.93
N LYS A 169 -5.83 26.98 -10.77
CA LYS A 169 -4.80 27.35 -9.79
C LYS A 169 -5.31 27.12 -8.37
N LYS A 170 -6.40 27.79 -7.99
CA LYS A 170 -7.01 27.65 -6.66
C LYS A 170 -8.53 27.71 -6.71
N VAL A 171 -9.18 27.07 -5.74
CA VAL A 171 -10.64 27.07 -5.58
C VAL A 171 -10.99 27.60 -4.19
N ASN A 172 -11.80 28.64 -4.15
CA ASN A 172 -12.37 29.21 -2.93
C ASN A 172 -13.88 28.90 -2.91
N THR A 173 -14.43 28.56 -1.74
CA THR A 173 -15.85 28.16 -1.63
C THR A 173 -16.49 28.83 -0.43
N LEU A 174 -17.76 29.19 -0.57
CA LEU A 174 -18.64 29.63 0.54
C LEU A 174 -20.02 29.01 0.36
N ILE A 175 -20.80 28.95 1.44
CA ILE A 175 -22.21 28.57 1.41
C ILE A 175 -23.02 29.87 1.38
N ARG A 176 -23.96 29.99 0.44
CA ARG A 176 -24.91 31.12 0.38
C ARG A 176 -26.01 30.93 1.43
N PRO A 177 -26.67 32.02 1.87
CA PRO A 177 -27.86 31.91 2.72
C PRO A 177 -28.98 31.06 2.07
N ASP A 178 -29.02 31.00 0.73
CA ASP A 178 -29.96 30.17 -0.05
C ASP A 178 -29.72 28.66 0.08
N GLY A 179 -28.69 28.24 0.83
CA GLY A 179 -28.33 26.83 0.99
C GLY A 179 -27.58 26.23 -0.19
N THR A 180 -27.09 27.03 -1.15
CA THR A 180 -26.24 26.54 -2.26
C THR A 180 -24.78 26.91 -2.04
N LYS A 181 -23.84 26.07 -2.51
CA LYS A 181 -22.41 26.39 -2.43
C LYS A 181 -22.01 27.28 -3.63
N LYS A 182 -21.31 28.39 -3.37
CA LYS A 182 -20.63 29.22 -4.37
C LYS A 182 -19.17 28.81 -4.42
N ALA A 183 -18.64 28.55 -5.60
CA ALA A 183 -17.21 28.32 -5.80
C ALA A 183 -16.61 29.37 -6.73
N TYR A 184 -15.57 30.03 -6.28
CA TYR A 184 -14.68 30.86 -7.09
C TYR A 184 -13.51 29.99 -7.53
N VAL A 185 -13.37 29.78 -8.84
CA VAL A 185 -12.35 28.93 -9.45
C VAL A 185 -11.40 29.83 -10.21
N ARG A 186 -10.20 30.03 -9.67
CA ARG A 186 -9.14 30.79 -10.34
C ARG A 186 -8.37 29.89 -11.28
N LEU A 187 -8.29 30.27 -12.55
CA LEU A 187 -7.59 29.51 -13.58
C LEU A 187 -6.07 29.73 -13.49
N THR A 188 -5.31 28.85 -14.16
CA THR A 188 -3.90 29.13 -14.44
C THR A 188 -3.80 30.21 -15.52
N PRO A 189 -2.70 30.99 -15.57
CA PRO A 189 -2.56 32.07 -16.55
C PRO A 189 -2.50 31.57 -18.01
N ASP A 190 -2.34 30.27 -18.22
CA ASP A 190 -2.31 29.64 -19.55
C ASP A 190 -3.69 29.60 -20.22
N TYR A 191 -4.76 29.78 -19.44
CA TYR A 191 -6.14 29.81 -19.91
C TYR A 191 -6.79 31.15 -19.57
N ASP A 192 -7.46 31.76 -20.54
CA ASP A 192 -8.30 32.93 -20.29
C ASP A 192 -9.71 32.51 -19.89
N ALA A 193 -10.24 33.13 -18.83
CA ALA A 193 -11.60 32.87 -18.36
C ALA A 193 -12.66 33.43 -19.32
N LEU A 194 -12.35 34.47 -20.09
CA LEU A 194 -13.27 35.05 -21.07
C LEU A 194 -13.55 34.05 -22.20
N ASP A 195 -12.51 33.47 -22.79
CA ASP A 195 -12.63 32.45 -23.85
C ASP A 195 -13.38 31.21 -23.39
N VAL A 196 -13.12 30.78 -22.14
CA VAL A 196 -13.86 29.68 -21.55
C VAL A 196 -15.33 30.04 -21.36
N ALA A 197 -15.64 31.24 -20.88
CA ALA A 197 -17.02 31.67 -20.66
C ALA A 197 -17.82 31.71 -21.97
N ASN A 198 -17.19 32.14 -23.07
CA ASN A 198 -17.74 32.05 -24.43
C ASN A 198 -18.05 30.60 -24.81
N LYS A 199 -17.13 29.67 -24.55
CA LYS A 199 -17.32 28.24 -24.84
C LYS A 199 -18.45 27.61 -24.02
N ILE A 200 -18.68 28.10 -22.81
CA ILE A 200 -19.78 27.65 -21.95
C ILE A 200 -21.11 28.32 -22.35
N GLY A 201 -21.06 29.49 -23.00
CA GLY A 201 -22.24 30.26 -23.44
C GLY A 201 -22.85 31.14 -22.34
N ILE A 202 -22.00 31.76 -21.52
CA ILE A 202 -22.44 32.63 -20.41
C ILE A 202 -22.36 34.13 -20.76
N ILE A 203 -21.64 34.46 -21.82
CA ILE A 203 -21.36 35.83 -22.28
C ILE A 203 -21.66 35.95 -23.77
#